data_AF-A0A4Q3YGG2-F1
#
_entry.id   AF-A0A4Q3YGG2-F1
#
_cell.length_a   1.000
_cell.length_b   1.000
_cell.length_c   1.000
_cell.angle_alpha   90.00
_cell.angle_beta   90.00
_cell.angle_gamma   90.00
#
_symmetry.space_group_name_H-M   'P 1'
#
loop_
_entity.id
_entity.type
_entity.pdbx_description
1 polymer ?
#
loop_
_entity_poly.entity_id
_entity_poly.type
_entity_poly.pdbx_seq_one_letter_code
_entity_poly.pdbx_strand_id
1 'polypeptide(L)' 'MNAPFTPSDDAQALAGPLADPAAGATPVMAQFWAAKSAQPDAIVFFRMGDFYELFFTDAEVAAG' A
#
# COMPACT_ATOMS: atom_id res chain seq x y z
N MET A 1 -0.34 3.19 44.43
CA MET A 1 0.81 2.71 43.64
C MET A 1 0.34 2.61 42.21
N ASN A 2 0.71 3.55 41.34
CA ASN A 2 0.41 3.45 39.90
C ASN A 2 1.49 2.56 39.27
N ALA A 3 1.06 1.50 38.59
CA ALA A 3 1.95 0.68 37.78
C ALA A 3 2.45 1.48 36.57
N PRO A 4 3.69 1.26 36.09
CA PRO A 4 4.16 1.87 34.86
C PRO A 4 3.31 1.37 33.69
N PHE A 5 2.91 2.31 32.82
CA PHE A 5 2.37 1.98 31.51
C PHE A 5 3.50 1.38 30.67
N THR A 6 3.52 0.06 30.52
CA THR A 6 4.29 -0.61 29.48
C THR A 6 3.53 -0.43 28.16
N PRO A 7 4.10 0.24 27.14
CA PRO A 7 3.53 0.23 25.81
C PRO A 7 3.44 -1.23 25.38
N SER A 8 2.23 -1.73 25.19
CA SER A 8 2.02 -3.07 24.65
C SER A 8 2.52 -3.09 23.21
N ASP A 9 3.28 -4.14 22.86
CA ASP A 9 3.92 -4.40 21.55
C ASP A 9 2.91 -4.62 20.40
N ASP A 10 1.69 -4.09 20.54
CA ASP A 10 0.57 -4.21 19.62
C ASP A 10 0.87 -3.48 18.30
N ALA A 11 1.79 -2.51 18.34
CA ALA A 11 2.28 -1.81 17.14
C ALA A 11 3.14 -2.71 16.24
N GLN A 12 3.75 -3.78 16.78
CA GLN A 12 4.54 -4.74 16.01
C GLN A 12 3.70 -5.94 15.50
N ALA A 13 2.45 -6.08 15.94
CA ALA A 13 1.57 -7.18 15.50
C ALA A 13 0.97 -7.00 14.10
N LEU A 14 1.10 -5.81 13.48
CA LEU A 14 0.66 -5.58 12.10
C LEU A 14 1.70 -6.02 11.05
N ALA A 15 2.91 -6.42 11.47
CA ALA A 15 3.95 -6.96 10.60
C ALA A 15 3.93 -8.50 10.59
N GLY A 16 2.75 -9.09 10.36
CA GLY A 16 2.61 -10.49 9.98
C GLY A 16 3.08 -10.74 8.53
N PRO A 17 3.37 -11.99 8.13
CA PRO A 17 3.95 -12.29 6.83
C PRO A 17 2.96 -11.94 5.71
N LEU A 18 3.24 -10.85 5.01
CA LEU A 18 2.50 -10.31 3.87
C LEU A 18 1.05 -9.96 4.20
N ALA A 19 0.86 -8.83 4.89
CA ALA A 19 -0.42 -8.12 4.82
C ALA A 19 -0.77 -7.93 3.33
N ASP A 20 -1.88 -8.52 2.89
CA ASP A 20 -2.40 -8.30 1.55
C ASP A 20 -2.61 -6.78 1.38
N PRO A 21 -1.87 -6.11 0.50
CA PRO A 21 -1.99 -4.65 0.34
C PRO A 21 -3.39 -4.24 -0.14
N ALA A 22 -4.21 -5.18 -0.62
CA ALA A 22 -5.61 -4.97 -0.96
C ALA A 22 -6.56 -5.08 0.25
N ALA A 23 -6.15 -5.69 1.37
CA ALA A 23 -7.01 -5.86 2.54
C ALA A 23 -7.28 -4.51 3.23
N GLY A 24 -8.53 -4.02 3.11
CA GLY A 24 -8.93 -2.70 3.62
C GLY A 24 -8.61 -1.54 2.69
N ALA A 25 -8.04 -1.82 1.51
CA ALA A 25 -7.81 -0.81 0.49
C ALA A 25 -9.14 -0.30 -0.09
N THR A 26 -9.16 0.95 -0.53
CA THR A 26 -10.29 1.45 -1.33
C THR A 26 -10.42 0.62 -2.61
N PRO A 27 -11.61 0.53 -3.24
CA PRO A 27 -11.78 -0.26 -4.47
C PRO A 27 -10.79 0.09 -5.59
N VAL A 28 -10.37 1.36 -5.68
CA VAL A 28 -9.35 1.82 -6.63
C VAL A 28 -7.97 1.26 -6.27
N MET A 29 -7.58 1.38 -5.00
CA MET A 29 -6.27 0.87 -4.54
C MET A 29 -6.18 -0.65 -4.64
N ALA A 30 -7.26 -1.39 -4.36
CA ALA A 30 -7.29 -2.84 -4.54
C ALA A 30 -7.01 -3.25 -6.00
N GLN A 31 -7.55 -2.52 -6.98
CA GLN A 31 -7.28 -2.75 -8.40
C GLN A 31 -5.84 -2.42 -8.79
N PHE A 32 -5.30 -1.31 -8.26
CA PHE A 32 -3.90 -0.96 -8.45
C PHE A 32 -2.98 -2.06 -7.92
N TRP A 33 -3.20 -2.53 -6.69
CA TRP A 33 -2.40 -3.61 -6.10
C TRP A 33 -2.51 -4.92 -6.87
N ALA A 34 -3.71 -5.30 -7.33
CA ALA A 34 -3.87 -6.48 -8.17
C ALA A 34 -3.08 -6.38 -9.49
N ALA A 35 -3.09 -5.22 -10.15
CA ALA A 35 -2.30 -4.98 -11.35
C ALA A 35 -0.79 -5.02 -11.08
N LYS A 36 -0.35 -4.40 -9.97
CA LYS A 36 1.06 -4.37 -9.56
C LYS A 36 1.56 -5.76 -9.15
N SER A 37 0.76 -6.55 -8.43
CA SER A 37 1.12 -7.93 -8.07
C SER A 37 1.24 -8.85 -9.27
N ALA A 38 0.49 -8.61 -10.35
CA ALA A 38 0.61 -9.37 -11.59
C ALA A 38 1.93 -9.09 -12.34
N GLN A 39 2.48 -7.88 -12.19
CA GLN A 39 3.79 -7.53 -12.74
C GLN A 39 4.52 -6.51 -11.84
N PRO A 40 5.26 -6.98 -10.81
CA PRO A 40 5.84 -6.11 -9.78
C PRO A 40 6.81 -5.05 -10.30
N ASP A 41 7.52 -5.36 -11.39
CA ASP A 41 8.55 -4.48 -11.94
C ASP A 41 8.01 -3.44 -12.95
N ALA A 42 6.73 -3.52 -13.34
CA ALA A 42 6.15 -2.59 -14.30
C ALA A 42 5.62 -1.31 -13.64
N ILE A 43 5.69 -0.20 -14.36
CA ILE A 43 5.00 1.06 -14.00
C ILE A 43 3.52 0.94 -14.38
N VAL A 44 2.61 1.10 -13.41
CA VAL A 44 1.18 0.98 -13.62
C VAL A 44 0.54 2.34 -13.89
N PHE A 45 0.25 2.63 -15.17
CA PHE A 45 -0.57 3.77 -15.56
C PHE A 45 -2.05 3.50 -15.27
N PHE A 46 -2.53 3.98 -14.12
CA PHE A 46 -3.90 3.76 -13.71
C PHE A 46 -4.83 4.84 -14.29
N ARG A 47 -5.78 4.47 -15.15
CA ARG A 47 -6.71 5.45 -15.73
C ARG A 47 -7.73 5.90 -14.69
N MET A 48 -7.75 7.19 -14.38
CA MET A 48 -8.73 7.81 -13.50
C MET A 48 -9.39 8.99 -14.22
N GLY A 49 -10.51 8.70 -14.90
CA GLY A 49 -11.17 9.66 -15.78
C GLY A 49 -10.36 9.93 -17.04
N ASP A 50 -10.00 11.20 -17.25
CA ASP A 50 -9.28 11.69 -18.43
C ASP A 50 -7.75 11.65 -18.26
N PHE A 51 -7.27 11.33 -17.05
CA PHE A 51 -5.85 11.28 -16.72
C PHE A 51 -5.40 9.86 -16.40
N TYR A 52 -4.09 9.65 -16.52
CA TYR A 52 -3.41 8.52 -15.92
C TYR A 52 -2.73 8.98 -14.64
N GLU A 53 -3.03 8.28 -13.55
CA GLU A 53 -2.39 8.46 -12.26
C GLU A 53 -1.34 7.37 -12.07
N LEU A 54 -0.25 7.75 -11.44
CA LEU A 54 0.79 6.86 -10.95
C LEU A 54 0.79 6.98 -9.43
N PHE A 55 0.99 5.87 -8.73
CA PHE A 55 0.95 5.83 -7.28
C PHE A 55 2.28 5.34 -6.71
N PHE A 56 2.61 5.78 -5.48
CA PHE A 56 3.81 5.35 -4.75
C PHE A 56 5.10 5.51 -5.58
N THR A 57 5.96 4.50 -5.59
CA THR A 57 7.24 4.48 -6.29
C THR A 57 7.09 4.65 -7.80
N ASP A 58 5.96 4.25 -8.39
CA ASP A 58 5.72 4.43 -9.83
C ASP A 58 5.66 5.93 -10.19
N ALA A 59 5.10 6.76 -9.29
CA ALA A 59 5.06 8.21 -9.47
C ALA A 59 6.43 8.84 -9.33
N GLU A 60 7.21 8.42 -8.32
CA GLU A 60 8.58 8.90 -8.10
C GLU A 60 9.49 8.58 -9.29
N VAL A 61 9.40 7.37 -9.83
CA VAL A 61 10.18 6.92 -10.99
C VAL A 61 9.81 7.72 -12.24
N ALA A 62 8.52 8.02 -12.46
CA ALA A 62 8.08 8.76 -13.63
C ALA A 62 8.28 10.28 -13.54
N ALA A 63 8.39 10.83 -12.32
CA ALA A 63 8.65 12.25 -12.10
C ALA A 63 10.13 12.65 -12.28
N GLY A 64 11.02 11.67 -12.44
CA GLY A 64 12.46 11.84 -12.66
C GLY A 64 12.85 12.36 -14.03
#